data_AF-A0A1G1FA76-F1
#
_entry.id   AF-A0A1G1FA76-F1
#
_cell.length_a   1.000
_cell.length_b   1.000
_cell.length_c   1.000
_cell.angle_alpha   90.00
_cell.angle_beta   90.00
_cell.angle_gamma   90.00
#
_symmetry.space_group_name_H-M   'P 1'
#
loop_
_entity.id
_entity.type
_entity.pdbx_description
1 polymer ?
#
loop_
_entity_poly.entity_id
_entity_poly.type
_entity_poly.pdbx_seq_one_letter_code
_entity_poly.pdbx_strand_id
1 'polypeptide(L)'
;MVSIVNTPASVDKDEAGVTLKIIDSGGGIGDIRLYLNGAAVMLDSSRGVKVVSNSQNEISKTYNLKLTKGLNSLRAIAFNGDNTMQSSDALYEITATFQADTKPALYAVVIGINDYKNPKLQLNYAVADATLFSGSLKKGASGLFEKVHIKMLTTAEATTNENIIKELKAMRSLNPDDLFVFYVASHGTVDDGEYFLITSNVGSTRTEKLRADAVSQTVFKELIANIPATKKLIIIDTCNAGALGGAIQTAMLTRGMSEDTAMKVLSRAVGSTVLSASTSIQEALEGYNGHGLFTYVLSEGLQGKADKGKTGYVRTTELADYVDNEVPILAEKIFKKAQYPTISISGQGFPVGKIK
;
A
#
# COMPACT_ATOMS: atom_id res chain seq x y z
N MET A 1 23.32 -8.71 12.56
CA MET A 1 23.77 -8.92 11.16
C MET A 1 22.82 -9.89 10.47
N VAL A 2 22.59 -9.75 9.16
CA VAL A 2 21.78 -10.69 8.36
C VAL A 2 22.61 -11.17 7.17
N SER A 3 22.43 -12.44 6.81
CA SER A 3 23.03 -13.06 5.61
C SER A 3 22.06 -14.07 5.00
N ILE A 4 22.04 -14.16 3.67
CA ILE A 4 21.29 -15.19 2.94
C ILE A 4 22.25 -16.38 2.76
N VAL A 5 21.85 -17.54 3.27
CA VAL A 5 22.65 -18.78 3.26
C VAL A 5 21.79 -19.93 2.73
N ASN A 6 22.40 -21.04 2.32
CA ASN A 6 21.70 -22.28 1.92
C ASN A 6 20.54 -22.07 0.93
N THR A 7 20.62 -21.00 0.12
CA THR A 7 19.60 -20.59 -0.84
C THR A 7 20.12 -20.95 -2.23
N PRO A 8 19.31 -21.59 -3.09
CA PRO A 8 19.76 -22.02 -4.41
C PRO A 8 20.01 -20.83 -5.34
N ALA A 9 21.08 -20.87 -6.12
CA ALA A 9 21.36 -19.86 -7.15
C ALA A 9 20.42 -19.99 -8.37
N SER A 10 19.83 -21.17 -8.58
CA SER A 10 18.89 -21.43 -9.65
C SER A 10 17.85 -22.48 -9.25
N VAL A 11 16.63 -22.34 -9.78
CA VAL A 11 15.53 -23.31 -9.61
C VAL A 11 14.77 -23.50 -10.93
N ASP A 12 14.13 -24.65 -11.09
CA ASP A 12 13.25 -24.99 -12.21
C ASP A 12 11.75 -24.85 -11.86
N LYS A 13 11.46 -24.31 -10.67
CA LYS A 13 10.12 -24.06 -10.13
C LYS A 13 9.86 -22.56 -9.96
N ASP A 14 8.60 -22.22 -9.70
CA ASP A 14 8.13 -20.87 -9.40
C ASP A 14 8.31 -20.46 -7.93
N GLU A 15 8.95 -21.30 -7.12
CA GLU A 15 9.26 -21.03 -5.71
C GLU A 15 10.66 -21.47 -5.31
N ALA A 16 11.24 -20.80 -4.32
CA ALA A 16 12.50 -21.19 -3.70
C ALA A 16 12.48 -20.96 -2.18
N GLY A 17 13.10 -21.87 -1.45
CA GLY A 17 13.41 -21.68 -0.03
C GLY A 17 14.59 -20.73 0.12
N VAL A 18 14.38 -19.60 0.80
CA VAL A 18 15.38 -18.59 1.13
C VAL A 18 15.67 -18.65 2.61
N THR A 19 16.89 -19.07 2.97
CA THR A 19 17.31 -19.18 4.38
C THR A 19 18.11 -17.95 4.80
N LEU A 20 17.64 -17.29 5.86
CA LEU A 20 18.33 -16.19 6.51
C LEU A 20 19.03 -16.68 7.77
N LYS A 21 20.33 -16.39 7.86
CA LYS A 21 21.11 -16.47 9.09
C LYS A 21 21.20 -15.08 9.70
N ILE A 22 20.75 -14.94 10.94
CA ILE A 22 20.65 -13.67 11.65
C ILE A 22 21.40 -13.79 12.97
N ILE A 23 22.33 -12.87 13.20
CA ILE A 23 23.15 -12.82 14.42
C ILE A 23 22.74 -11.57 15.22
N ASP A 24 22.33 -11.78 16.47
CA ASP A 24 22.05 -10.72 17.44
C ASP A 24 23.35 -10.24 18.08
N SER A 25 23.64 -8.95 17.93
CA SER A 25 24.81 -8.29 18.52
C SER A 25 24.51 -7.61 19.87
N GLY A 26 23.39 -7.98 20.51
CA GLY A 26 22.98 -7.49 21.83
C GLY A 26 21.78 -6.54 21.82
N GLY A 27 21.19 -6.28 20.65
CA GLY A 27 20.03 -5.39 20.48
C GLY A 27 18.69 -6.12 20.36
N GLY A 28 18.69 -7.45 20.39
CA GLY A 28 17.53 -8.26 20.06
C GLY A 28 17.30 -8.34 18.54
N ILE A 29 16.36 -9.19 18.15
CA ILE A 29 15.93 -9.34 16.75
C ILE A 29 14.47 -8.91 16.67
N GLY A 30 14.21 -7.87 15.88
CA GLY A 30 12.88 -7.33 15.58
C GLY A 30 12.34 -7.85 14.25
N ASP A 31 11.69 -6.97 13.49
CA ASP A 31 11.12 -7.27 12.18
C ASP A 31 12.17 -7.83 11.23
N ILE A 32 11.81 -8.87 10.49
CA ILE A 32 12.59 -9.37 9.36
C ILE A 32 11.82 -9.06 8.08
N ARG A 33 12.50 -8.49 7.07
CA ARG A 33 11.87 -8.14 5.79
C ARG A 33 12.67 -8.71 4.63
N LEU A 34 11.96 -9.38 3.72
CA LEU A 34 12.50 -9.85 2.45
C LEU A 34 11.83 -9.08 1.31
N TYR A 35 12.68 -8.63 0.39
CA TYR A 35 12.29 -7.93 -0.81
C TYR A 35 12.65 -8.79 -2.02
N LEU A 36 11.76 -8.82 -2.99
CA LEU A 36 11.93 -9.44 -4.29
C LEU A 36 11.78 -8.35 -5.34
N ASN A 37 12.80 -8.16 -6.17
CA ASN A 37 12.81 -7.15 -7.24
C ASN A 37 12.45 -5.73 -6.74
N GLY A 38 12.90 -5.39 -5.53
CA GLY A 38 12.70 -4.08 -4.90
C GLY A 38 11.40 -3.93 -4.09
N ALA A 39 10.45 -4.86 -4.18
CA ALA A 39 9.20 -4.84 -3.42
C ALA A 39 9.27 -5.79 -2.21
N ALA A 40 8.73 -5.38 -1.06
CA ALA A 40 8.62 -6.28 0.09
C ALA A 40 7.60 -7.38 -0.24
N VAL A 41 8.00 -8.63 -0.03
CA VAL A 41 7.13 -9.81 -0.26
C VAL A 41 6.95 -10.67 0.99
N MET A 42 7.76 -10.41 2.02
CA MET A 42 7.63 -11.02 3.33
C MET A 42 8.02 -10.00 4.41
N LEU A 43 7.16 -9.85 5.41
CA LEU A 43 7.41 -9.13 6.64
C LEU A 43 7.02 -10.03 7.81
N ASP A 44 8.03 -10.45 8.56
CA ASP A 44 7.91 -11.31 9.72
C ASP A 44 8.11 -10.45 10.98
N SER A 45 7.00 -9.91 11.48
CA SER A 45 6.92 -9.18 12.74
C SER A 45 6.73 -10.15 13.89
N SER A 46 7.73 -11.00 14.14
CA SER A 46 7.71 -11.90 15.28
C SER A 46 8.01 -11.12 16.57
N ARG A 47 7.04 -10.30 17.03
CA ARG A 47 7.03 -9.66 18.34
C ARG A 47 7.18 -10.76 19.40
N GLY A 48 8.37 -10.90 19.99
CA GLY A 48 8.60 -11.84 21.08
C GLY A 48 9.11 -13.23 20.72
N VAL A 49 9.95 -13.39 19.69
CA VAL A 49 10.85 -14.56 19.68
C VAL A 49 11.78 -14.42 20.88
N LYS A 50 11.42 -15.05 22.01
CA LYS A 50 12.42 -15.40 23.02
C LYS A 50 13.42 -16.31 22.32
N VAL A 51 14.53 -15.72 21.90
CA VAL A 51 15.70 -16.47 21.44
C VAL A 51 16.04 -17.40 22.59
N VAL A 52 15.73 -18.69 22.44
CA VAL A 52 16.31 -19.70 23.29
C VAL A 52 17.78 -19.66 22.94
N SER A 53 18.55 -18.98 23.78
CA SER A 53 19.98 -18.78 23.63
C SER A 53 20.64 -20.16 23.71
N ASN A 54 20.78 -20.80 22.56
CA ASN A 54 21.94 -21.64 22.34
C ASN A 54 23.13 -20.68 22.22
N SER A 55 24.30 -21.16 22.61
CA SER A 55 25.51 -20.42 22.96
C SER A 55 26.13 -19.48 21.90
N GLN A 56 25.38 -19.08 20.85
CA GLN A 56 25.87 -18.33 19.69
C GLN A 56 25.02 -17.14 19.20
N ASN A 57 23.97 -16.68 19.92
CA ASN A 57 23.16 -15.50 19.52
C ASN A 57 22.69 -15.51 18.05
N GLU A 58 22.49 -16.69 17.48
CA GLU A 58 22.22 -16.90 16.07
C GLU A 58 20.86 -17.57 15.89
N ILE A 59 20.08 -17.08 14.93
CA ILE A 59 18.86 -17.73 14.47
C ILE A 59 18.93 -17.99 12.96
N SER A 60 18.30 -19.08 12.53
CA SER A 60 18.12 -19.42 11.13
C SER A 60 16.63 -19.52 10.83
N LYS A 61 16.16 -18.82 9.79
CA LYS A 61 14.76 -18.86 9.33
C LYS A 61 14.72 -19.10 7.82
N THR A 62 13.88 -20.02 7.38
CA THR A 62 13.66 -20.30 5.95
C THR A 62 12.29 -19.81 5.53
N TYR A 63 12.25 -19.04 4.44
CA TYR A 63 11.05 -18.49 3.85
C TYR A 63 10.89 -19.07 2.44
N ASN A 64 9.72 -19.63 2.14
CA ASN A 64 9.41 -20.05 0.77
C ASN A 64 8.86 -18.84 0.01
N LEU A 65 9.63 -18.34 -0.94
CA LEU A 65 9.24 -17.21 -1.77
C LEU A 65 8.84 -17.71 -3.15
N LYS A 66 7.71 -17.20 -3.64
CA LYS A 66 7.39 -17.27 -5.07
C LYS A 66 8.34 -16.38 -5.86
N LEU A 67 8.69 -16.79 -7.08
CA LEU A 67 9.63 -16.11 -7.96
C LEU A 67 8.97 -15.70 -9.28
N THR A 68 9.54 -14.68 -9.92
CA THR A 68 9.27 -14.35 -11.33
C THR A 68 10.16 -15.21 -12.23
N LYS A 69 9.74 -15.45 -13.47
CA LYS A 69 10.60 -16.14 -14.45
C LYS A 69 11.84 -15.28 -14.75
N GLY A 70 13.01 -15.91 -14.77
CA GLY A 70 14.28 -15.24 -15.02
C GLY A 70 15.00 -14.84 -13.74
N LEU A 71 15.71 -13.71 -13.77
CA LEU A 71 16.54 -13.24 -12.67
C LEU A 71 15.68 -12.58 -11.59
N ASN A 72 15.83 -13.03 -10.35
CA ASN A 72 15.17 -12.50 -9.17
C ASN A 72 16.22 -11.92 -8.23
N SER A 73 16.14 -10.61 -7.96
CA SER A 73 17.00 -9.94 -6.99
C SER A 73 16.36 -9.99 -5.61
N LEU A 74 17.04 -10.64 -4.67
CA LEU A 74 16.63 -10.74 -3.28
C LEU A 74 17.41 -9.74 -2.43
N ARG A 75 16.70 -9.07 -1.53
CA ARG A 75 17.27 -8.27 -0.45
C ARG A 75 16.61 -8.66 0.86
N ALA A 76 17.41 -8.94 1.89
CA ALA A 76 16.92 -9.20 3.23
C ALA A 76 17.52 -8.22 4.24
N ILE A 77 16.69 -7.75 5.17
CA ILE A 77 17.09 -6.94 6.32
C ILE A 77 16.43 -7.47 7.58
N ALA A 78 17.07 -7.25 8.73
CA ALA A 78 16.44 -7.44 10.02
C ALA A 78 16.63 -6.18 10.86
N PHE A 79 15.66 -5.92 11.72
CA PHE A 79 15.71 -4.85 12.69
C PHE A 79 16.16 -5.37 14.05
N ASN A 80 16.61 -4.47 14.93
CA ASN A 80 16.80 -4.77 16.35
C ASN A 80 15.46 -4.90 17.08
N GLY A 81 15.47 -5.34 18.34
CA GLY A 81 14.25 -5.71 19.08
C GLY A 81 13.20 -4.61 19.23
N ASP A 82 13.61 -3.34 19.23
CA ASP A 82 12.70 -2.18 19.28
C ASP A 82 12.38 -1.57 17.91
N ASN A 83 12.88 -2.17 16.83
CA ASN A 83 12.72 -1.72 15.43
C ASN A 83 13.26 -0.33 15.11
N THR A 84 14.23 0.18 15.88
CA THR A 84 14.83 1.50 15.65
C THR A 84 16.04 1.48 14.71
N MET A 85 16.71 0.32 14.59
CA MET A 85 17.90 0.15 13.74
C MET A 85 17.73 -1.05 12.81
N GLN A 86 18.14 -0.89 11.55
CA GLN A 86 18.20 -1.97 10.57
C GLN A 86 19.62 -2.49 10.39
N SER A 87 19.76 -3.77 10.03
CA SER A 87 21.03 -4.35 9.57
C SER A 87 21.48 -3.74 8.24
N SER A 88 22.73 -4.02 7.87
CA SER A 88 23.14 -3.97 6.45
C SER A 88 22.27 -4.90 5.60
N ASP A 89 22.14 -4.57 4.32
CA ASP A 89 21.45 -5.40 3.35
C ASP A 89 22.18 -6.72 3.13
N ALA A 90 21.45 -7.83 3.14
CA ALA A 90 21.90 -9.09 2.56
C ALA A 90 21.30 -9.22 1.16
N LEU A 91 22.16 -9.30 0.15
CA LEU A 91 21.76 -9.40 -1.26
C LEU A 91 22.04 -10.79 -1.80
N TYR A 92 21.15 -11.29 -2.66
CA TYR A 92 21.32 -12.57 -3.35
C TYR A 92 20.54 -12.56 -4.66
N GLU A 93 20.93 -13.38 -5.62
CA GLU A 93 20.21 -13.53 -6.88
C GLU A 93 19.82 -15.00 -7.11
N ILE A 94 18.58 -15.22 -7.54
CA ILE A 94 18.07 -16.54 -7.93
C ILE A 94 17.60 -16.47 -9.38
N THR A 95 18.06 -17.40 -10.21
CA THR A 95 17.51 -17.57 -11.56
C THR A 95 16.41 -18.64 -11.56
N ALA A 96 15.18 -18.27 -11.89
CA ALA A 96 14.08 -19.22 -12.01
C ALA A 96 13.83 -19.54 -13.50
N THR A 97 13.93 -20.81 -13.86
CA THR A 97 13.93 -21.27 -15.27
C THR A 97 12.62 -21.95 -15.70
N PHE A 98 11.61 -21.93 -14.82
CA PHE A 98 10.27 -22.46 -15.11
C PHE A 98 9.63 -21.76 -16.31
N GLN A 99 8.66 -22.44 -16.94
CA GLN A 99 7.82 -21.83 -17.97
C GLN A 99 6.64 -21.12 -17.30
N ALA A 100 6.49 -19.83 -17.61
CA ALA A 100 5.30 -19.07 -17.23
C ALA A 100 4.31 -19.16 -18.39
N ASP A 101 3.31 -20.03 -18.26
CA ASP A 101 2.32 -20.29 -19.32
C ASP A 101 1.19 -19.24 -19.35
N THR A 102 1.15 -18.33 -18.36
CA THR A 102 0.06 -17.37 -18.17
C THR A 102 0.58 -15.94 -18.16
N LYS A 103 -0.20 -15.02 -18.73
CA LYS A 103 0.07 -13.58 -18.58
C LYS A 103 -0.24 -13.16 -17.13
N PRO A 104 0.37 -12.08 -16.61
CA PRO A 104 0.06 -11.60 -15.28
C PRO A 104 -1.42 -11.21 -15.16
N ALA A 105 -1.98 -11.38 -13.97
CA ALA A 105 -3.31 -10.91 -13.63
C ALA A 105 -3.26 -9.61 -12.82
N LEU A 106 -4.37 -8.87 -12.83
CA LEU A 106 -4.59 -7.72 -11.96
C LEU A 106 -5.57 -8.11 -10.86
N TYR A 107 -5.18 -7.87 -9.61
CA TYR A 107 -6.03 -7.99 -8.44
C TYR A 107 -6.15 -6.63 -7.76
N ALA A 108 -7.38 -6.20 -7.52
CA ALA A 108 -7.66 -4.94 -6.86
C ALA A 108 -8.60 -5.11 -5.67
N VAL A 109 -8.29 -4.43 -4.57
CA VAL A 109 -9.23 -4.20 -3.46
C VAL A 109 -9.57 -2.72 -3.50
N VAL A 110 -10.84 -2.41 -3.76
CA VAL A 110 -11.35 -1.05 -3.99
C VAL A 110 -12.44 -0.78 -2.95
N ILE A 111 -12.21 0.21 -2.10
CA ILE A 111 -13.02 0.48 -0.92
C ILE A 111 -13.59 1.90 -1.01
N GLY A 112 -14.88 2.05 -0.75
CA GLY A 112 -15.52 3.36 -0.59
C GLY A 112 -16.44 3.33 0.62
N ILE A 113 -16.22 4.19 1.60
CA ILE A 113 -16.99 4.17 2.86
C ILE A 113 -17.78 5.47 3.00
N ASN A 114 -19.08 5.40 2.75
CA ASN A 114 -20.01 6.49 3.06
C ASN A 114 -20.59 6.32 4.46
N ASP A 115 -21.05 5.10 4.77
CA ASP A 115 -21.82 4.81 5.96
C ASP A 115 -20.95 4.33 7.12
N TYR A 116 -20.96 5.08 8.21
CA TYR A 116 -20.24 4.77 9.44
C TYR A 116 -21.17 4.51 10.61
N LYS A 117 -20.74 3.68 11.55
CA LYS A 117 -21.42 3.47 12.84
C LYS A 117 -21.54 4.76 13.64
N ASN A 118 -20.56 5.67 13.50
CA ASN A 118 -20.62 7.01 14.06
C ASN A 118 -21.30 7.97 13.05
N PRO A 119 -22.47 8.56 13.37
CA PRO A 119 -23.16 9.49 12.48
C PRO A 119 -22.39 10.77 12.13
N LYS A 120 -21.32 11.10 12.87
CA LYS A 120 -20.47 12.28 12.59
C LYS A 120 -19.43 12.05 11.50
N LEU A 121 -19.27 10.80 11.03
CA LEU A 121 -18.24 10.42 10.06
C LEU A 121 -18.82 10.13 8.67
N GLN A 122 -20.10 10.44 8.42
CA GLN A 122 -20.73 10.09 7.14
C GLN A 122 -20.07 10.85 5.99
N LEU A 123 -19.80 10.15 4.89
CA LEU A 123 -19.31 10.72 3.64
C LEU A 123 -20.35 10.54 2.53
N ASN A 124 -20.32 11.42 1.53
CA ASN A 124 -21.30 11.39 0.44
C ASN A 124 -20.74 10.74 -0.84
N TYR A 125 -19.43 10.85 -1.09
CA TYR A 125 -18.85 10.56 -2.41
C TYR A 125 -17.91 9.36 -2.44
N ALA A 126 -17.49 8.80 -1.29
CA ALA A 126 -16.51 7.73 -1.24
C ALA A 126 -16.93 6.47 -2.02
N VAL A 127 -18.21 6.09 -1.96
CA VAL A 127 -18.75 4.97 -2.76
C VAL A 127 -18.77 5.29 -4.26
N ALA A 128 -19.11 6.53 -4.63
CA ALA A 128 -19.10 6.97 -6.02
C ALA A 128 -17.67 6.97 -6.59
N ASP A 129 -16.70 7.41 -5.79
CA ASP A 129 -15.28 7.45 -6.10
C ASP A 129 -14.69 6.05 -6.30
N ALA A 130 -14.96 5.13 -5.37
CA ALA A 130 -14.61 3.72 -5.51
C ALA A 130 -15.18 3.10 -6.80
N THR A 131 -16.43 3.42 -7.13
CA THR A 131 -17.10 2.93 -8.34
C THR A 131 -16.45 3.48 -9.61
N LEU A 132 -16.17 4.79 -9.65
CA LEU A 132 -15.50 5.45 -10.77
C LEU A 132 -14.09 4.88 -10.99
N PHE A 133 -13.31 4.76 -9.93
CA PHE A 133 -11.97 4.20 -9.98
C PHE A 133 -11.99 2.76 -10.49
N SER A 134 -12.85 1.89 -9.92
CA SER A 134 -13.02 0.50 -10.35
C SER A 134 -13.33 0.38 -11.84
N GLY A 135 -14.28 1.18 -12.33
CA GLY A 135 -14.64 1.21 -13.74
C GLY A 135 -13.47 1.65 -14.65
N SER A 136 -12.71 2.65 -14.21
CA SER A 136 -11.57 3.20 -14.94
C SER A 136 -10.41 2.20 -14.99
N LEU A 137 -10.09 1.58 -13.85
CA LEU A 137 -9.08 0.55 -13.74
C LEU A 137 -9.41 -0.65 -14.62
N LYS A 138 -10.66 -1.12 -14.59
CA LYS A 138 -11.11 -2.25 -15.43
C LYS A 138 -10.97 -1.95 -16.92
N LYS A 139 -11.31 -0.72 -17.35
CA LYS A 139 -11.15 -0.28 -18.74
C LYS A 139 -9.68 -0.22 -19.14
N GLY A 140 -8.83 0.43 -18.34
CA GLY A 140 -7.40 0.56 -18.61
C GLY A 140 -6.66 -0.78 -18.59
N ALA A 141 -7.05 -1.72 -17.72
CA ALA A 141 -6.45 -3.04 -17.63
C ALA A 141 -6.74 -3.97 -18.83
N SER A 142 -7.74 -3.63 -19.65
CA SER A 142 -8.18 -4.45 -20.78
C SER A 142 -7.05 -4.65 -21.80
N GLY A 143 -6.65 -5.90 -22.01
CA GLY A 143 -5.60 -6.28 -22.96
C GLY A 143 -4.17 -6.17 -22.45
N LEU A 144 -3.97 -5.69 -21.21
CA LEU A 144 -2.66 -5.71 -20.52
C LEU A 144 -2.50 -6.94 -19.62
N PHE A 145 -3.58 -7.39 -18.97
CA PHE A 145 -3.60 -8.52 -18.04
C PHE A 145 -4.46 -9.67 -18.56
N GLU A 146 -4.15 -10.90 -18.15
CA GLU A 146 -4.96 -12.08 -18.49
C GLU A 146 -6.35 -12.00 -17.86
N LYS A 147 -6.37 -11.66 -16.57
CA LYS A 147 -7.55 -11.59 -15.72
C LYS A 147 -7.52 -10.30 -14.93
N VAL A 148 -8.69 -9.74 -14.68
CA VAL A 148 -8.89 -8.53 -13.89
C VAL A 148 -9.90 -8.85 -12.81
N HIS A 149 -9.41 -9.03 -11.58
CA HIS A 149 -10.20 -9.33 -10.39
C HIS A 149 -10.29 -8.09 -9.52
N ILE A 150 -11.46 -7.45 -9.49
CA ILE A 150 -11.70 -6.28 -8.65
C ILE A 150 -12.70 -6.66 -7.55
N LYS A 151 -12.24 -6.64 -6.31
CA LYS A 151 -13.06 -6.78 -5.12
C LYS A 151 -13.46 -5.40 -4.63
N MET A 152 -14.76 -5.10 -4.73
CA MET A 152 -15.31 -3.82 -4.30
C MET A 152 -15.98 -3.96 -2.93
N LEU A 153 -15.66 -3.07 -1.99
CA LEU A 153 -16.25 -3.00 -0.65
C LEU A 153 -16.88 -1.61 -0.46
N THR A 154 -18.21 -1.53 -0.46
CA THR A 154 -18.93 -0.24 -0.48
C THR A 154 -20.12 -0.15 0.48
N THR A 155 -20.43 -1.20 1.23
CA THR A 155 -21.49 -1.18 2.25
C THR A 155 -20.89 -1.18 3.64
N ALA A 156 -21.60 -0.63 4.63
CA ALA A 156 -21.14 -0.58 6.02
C ALA A 156 -20.71 -1.96 6.55
N GLU A 157 -21.37 -3.05 6.15
CA GLU A 157 -21.03 -4.42 6.55
C GLU A 157 -19.77 -4.92 5.85
N ALA A 158 -19.56 -4.54 4.59
CA ALA A 158 -18.42 -4.97 3.79
C ALA A 158 -17.12 -4.22 4.15
N THR A 159 -17.22 -3.00 4.65
CA THR A 159 -16.08 -2.10 4.89
C THR A 159 -15.63 -2.06 6.35
N THR A 160 -15.97 -3.09 7.13
CA THR A 160 -15.47 -3.24 8.50
C THR A 160 -13.98 -3.58 8.48
N ASN A 161 -13.27 -3.26 9.57
CA ASN A 161 -11.86 -3.63 9.72
C ASN A 161 -11.63 -5.13 9.46
N GLU A 162 -12.43 -6.01 10.08
CA GLU A 162 -12.29 -7.46 9.91
C GLU A 162 -12.37 -7.87 8.44
N ASN A 163 -13.36 -7.36 7.69
CA ASN A 163 -13.54 -7.70 6.29
C ASN A 163 -12.43 -7.13 5.42
N ILE A 164 -11.99 -5.89 5.65
CA ILE A 164 -10.85 -5.30 4.92
C ILE A 164 -9.58 -6.12 5.14
N ILE A 165 -9.27 -6.49 6.40
CA ILE A 165 -8.12 -7.34 6.73
C ILE A 165 -8.25 -8.71 6.05
N LYS A 166 -9.43 -9.32 6.06
CA LYS A 166 -9.68 -10.61 5.43
C LYS A 166 -9.41 -10.58 3.93
N GLU A 167 -9.92 -9.58 3.23
CA GLU A 167 -9.73 -9.45 1.77
C GLU A 167 -8.26 -9.16 1.43
N LEU A 168 -7.56 -8.34 2.23
CA LEU A 168 -6.12 -8.13 2.06
C LEU A 168 -5.30 -9.41 2.35
N LYS A 169 -5.68 -10.22 3.33
CA LYS A 169 -5.03 -11.52 3.59
C LYS A 169 -5.23 -12.51 2.44
N ALA A 170 -6.37 -12.48 1.75
CA ALA A 170 -6.60 -13.32 0.57
C ALA A 170 -5.60 -13.01 -0.57
N MET A 171 -5.05 -11.80 -0.60
CA MET A 171 -4.02 -11.38 -1.58
C MET A 171 -2.65 -12.05 -1.36
N ARG A 172 -2.45 -12.80 -0.27
CA ARG A 172 -1.24 -13.62 -0.06
C ARG A 172 -1.09 -14.76 -1.08
N SER A 173 -2.14 -15.06 -1.83
CA SER A 173 -2.15 -16.08 -2.88
C SER A 173 -1.59 -15.61 -4.23
N LEU A 174 -1.38 -14.30 -4.42
CA LEU A 174 -0.89 -13.71 -5.68
C LEU A 174 0.49 -14.25 -6.08
N ASN A 175 0.82 -14.09 -7.36
CA ASN A 175 2.14 -14.37 -7.90
C ASN A 175 2.97 -13.08 -8.01
N PRO A 176 4.31 -13.17 -7.98
CA PRO A 176 5.20 -12.00 -8.07
C PRO A 176 5.03 -11.12 -9.31
N ASP A 177 4.58 -11.70 -10.43
CA ASP A 177 4.37 -10.98 -11.69
C ASP A 177 3.03 -10.25 -11.78
N ASP A 178 2.05 -10.60 -10.93
CA ASP A 178 0.74 -9.97 -10.86
C ASP A 178 0.85 -8.50 -10.46
N LEU A 179 -0.17 -7.72 -10.83
CA LEU A 179 -0.36 -6.37 -10.33
C LEU A 179 -1.37 -6.38 -9.18
N PHE A 180 -0.94 -5.93 -8.01
CA PHE A 180 -1.84 -5.62 -6.90
C PHE A 180 -2.16 -4.13 -6.87
N VAL A 181 -3.45 -3.81 -6.79
CA VAL A 181 -3.97 -2.44 -6.64
C VAL A 181 -4.77 -2.34 -5.35
N PHE A 182 -4.45 -1.39 -4.49
CA PHE A 182 -5.30 -1.01 -3.37
C PHE A 182 -5.82 0.40 -3.60
N TYR A 183 -7.11 0.59 -3.46
CA TYR A 183 -7.74 1.90 -3.48
C TYR A 183 -8.71 2.00 -2.31
N VAL A 184 -8.66 3.12 -1.59
CA VAL A 184 -9.66 3.46 -0.59
C VAL A 184 -10.05 4.93 -0.66
N ALA A 185 -11.35 5.19 -0.63
CA ALA A 185 -11.94 6.47 -0.27
C ALA A 185 -12.63 6.33 1.08
N SER A 186 -12.19 7.08 2.09
CA SER A 186 -12.73 7.01 3.46
C SER A 186 -12.21 8.17 4.32
N HIS A 187 -12.47 8.15 5.62
CA HIS A 187 -11.71 8.96 6.57
C HIS A 187 -10.34 8.36 6.94
N GLY A 188 -9.40 9.24 7.22
CA GLY A 188 -8.10 8.96 7.82
C GLY A 188 -7.85 9.84 9.03
N THR A 189 -7.01 9.40 9.96
CA THR A 189 -6.53 10.23 11.08
C THR A 189 -5.16 9.77 11.53
N VAL A 190 -4.38 10.68 12.11
CA VAL A 190 -3.17 10.33 12.87
C VAL A 190 -3.48 10.45 14.35
N ASP A 191 -3.16 9.41 15.11
CA ASP A 191 -3.24 9.40 16.58
C ASP A 191 -1.94 8.83 17.12
N ASP A 192 -1.33 9.51 18.10
CA ASP A 192 -0.06 9.09 18.74
C ASP A 192 1.08 8.79 17.73
N GLY A 193 1.13 9.55 16.63
CA GLY A 193 2.13 9.36 15.58
C GLY A 193 1.93 8.12 14.70
N GLU A 194 0.78 7.45 14.76
CA GLU A 194 0.40 6.36 13.85
C GLU A 194 -0.82 6.76 13.02
N TYR A 195 -0.78 6.47 11.71
CA TYR A 195 -1.93 6.69 10.83
C TYR A 195 -2.97 5.57 11.00
N PHE A 196 -4.25 5.92 10.96
CA PHE A 196 -5.38 4.99 11.03
C PHE A 196 -6.34 5.25 9.86
N LEU A 197 -6.63 4.19 9.12
CA LEU A 197 -7.71 4.16 8.15
C LEU A 197 -9.03 3.88 8.88
N ILE A 198 -9.94 4.86 8.91
CA ILE A 198 -11.21 4.73 9.62
C ILE A 198 -12.19 3.89 8.80
N THR A 199 -12.64 2.79 9.40
CA THR A 199 -13.57 1.82 8.82
C THR A 199 -15.00 2.07 9.28
N SER A 200 -15.98 1.47 8.60
CA SER A 200 -17.41 1.67 8.89
C SER A 200 -17.82 1.27 10.32
N ASN A 201 -17.15 0.30 10.94
CA ASN A 201 -17.49 -0.15 12.30
C ASN A 201 -16.95 0.77 13.42
N VAL A 202 -16.18 1.81 13.10
CA VAL A 202 -15.69 2.79 14.08
C VAL A 202 -16.87 3.58 14.65
N GLY A 203 -17.22 3.30 15.90
CA GLY A 203 -18.28 4.01 16.62
C GLY A 203 -17.81 5.27 17.37
N SER A 204 -16.50 5.44 17.56
CA SER A 204 -15.92 6.57 18.29
C SER A 204 -14.47 6.80 17.86
N THR A 205 -14.09 8.08 17.72
CA THR A 205 -12.71 8.50 17.40
C THR A 205 -11.82 8.62 18.65
N ARG A 206 -12.23 8.08 19.81
CA ARG A 206 -11.35 7.96 20.98
C ARG A 206 -10.27 6.92 20.70
N THR A 207 -9.02 7.21 21.07
CA THR A 207 -7.81 6.39 20.82
C THR A 207 -8.01 4.89 20.98
N GLU A 208 -8.58 4.42 22.10
CA GLU A 208 -8.78 2.98 22.36
C GLU A 208 -9.72 2.31 21.35
N LYS A 209 -10.78 3.02 20.93
CA LYS A 209 -11.75 2.52 19.95
C LYS A 209 -11.21 2.60 18.53
N LEU A 210 -10.45 3.64 18.20
CA LEU A 210 -9.73 3.72 16.93
C LEU A 210 -8.77 2.55 16.76
N ARG A 211 -7.97 2.24 17.77
CA ARG A 211 -7.01 1.11 17.72
C ARG A 211 -7.68 -0.26 17.56
N ALA A 212 -8.91 -0.42 18.03
CA ALA A 212 -9.67 -1.67 17.91
C ALA A 212 -10.41 -1.78 16.57
N ASP A 213 -11.10 -0.71 16.16
CA ASP A 213 -12.06 -0.77 15.06
C ASP A 213 -11.49 -0.25 13.73
N ALA A 214 -10.47 0.62 13.72
CA ALA A 214 -9.82 1.15 12.52
C ALA A 214 -8.64 0.27 12.08
N VAL A 215 -8.18 0.40 10.82
CA VAL A 215 -6.98 -0.32 10.35
C VAL A 215 -5.77 0.58 10.59
N SER A 216 -4.89 0.19 11.50
CA SER A 216 -3.66 0.95 11.81
C SER A 216 -2.64 0.83 10.67
N GLN A 217 -1.76 1.82 10.54
CA GLN A 217 -0.68 1.81 9.57
C GLN A 217 0.25 0.61 9.76
N THR A 218 0.49 0.17 11.00
CA THR A 218 1.28 -1.03 11.27
C THR A 218 0.64 -2.27 10.66
N VAL A 219 -0.66 -2.47 10.91
CA VAL A 219 -1.42 -3.61 10.36
C VAL A 219 -1.49 -3.53 8.85
N PHE A 220 -1.78 -2.35 8.30
CA PHE A 220 -1.86 -2.15 6.86
C PHE A 220 -0.52 -2.44 6.16
N LYS A 221 0.59 -1.90 6.70
CA LYS A 221 1.95 -2.17 6.22
C LYS A 221 2.25 -3.67 6.22
N GLU A 222 1.93 -4.38 7.31
CA GLU A 222 2.14 -5.83 7.41
C GLU A 222 1.34 -6.59 6.34
N LEU A 223 0.07 -6.22 6.13
CA LEU A 223 -0.77 -6.85 5.13
C LEU A 223 -0.22 -6.65 3.71
N ILE A 224 0.13 -5.41 3.35
CA ILE A 224 0.66 -5.08 2.02
C ILE A 224 2.05 -5.70 1.79
N ALA A 225 2.94 -5.65 2.79
CA ALA A 225 4.30 -6.19 2.69
C ALA A 225 4.32 -7.72 2.47
N ASN A 226 3.27 -8.41 2.89
CA ASN A 226 3.13 -9.87 2.76
C ASN A 226 2.35 -10.30 1.50
N ILE A 227 2.04 -9.37 0.58
CA ILE A 227 1.51 -9.70 -0.74
C ILE A 227 2.69 -10.02 -1.66
N PRO A 228 2.78 -11.23 -2.26
CA PRO A 228 3.94 -11.64 -3.07
C PRO A 228 4.17 -10.82 -4.35
N ALA A 229 3.14 -10.13 -4.85
CA ALA A 229 3.23 -9.30 -6.06
C ALA A 229 4.32 -8.23 -5.95
N THR A 230 5.20 -8.15 -6.93
CA THR A 230 6.28 -7.15 -6.96
C THR A 230 5.81 -5.79 -7.48
N LYS A 231 4.66 -5.76 -8.17
CA LYS A 231 4.01 -4.55 -8.67
C LYS A 231 2.83 -4.22 -7.78
N LYS A 232 2.95 -3.13 -7.02
CA LYS A 232 1.95 -2.67 -6.06
C LYS A 232 1.64 -1.20 -6.29
N LEU A 233 0.38 -0.88 -6.57
CA LEU A 233 -0.13 0.48 -6.62
C LEU A 233 -1.11 0.69 -5.46
N ILE A 234 -0.77 1.58 -4.55
CA ILE A 234 -1.58 1.89 -3.37
C ILE A 234 -2.10 3.32 -3.53
N ILE A 235 -3.41 3.50 -3.44
CA ILE A 235 -4.07 4.79 -3.56
C ILE A 235 -4.93 5.01 -2.33
N ILE A 236 -4.73 6.14 -1.65
CA ILE A 236 -5.42 6.49 -0.43
C ILE A 236 -6.06 7.87 -0.60
N ASP A 237 -7.36 7.89 -0.88
CA ASP A 237 -8.16 9.12 -0.95
C ASP A 237 -8.87 9.33 0.40
N THR A 238 -8.09 9.69 1.42
CA THR A 238 -8.65 9.90 2.76
C THR A 238 -8.82 11.36 3.11
N CYS A 239 -10.03 11.71 3.55
CA CYS A 239 -10.32 12.99 4.18
C CYS A 239 -9.92 12.95 5.66
N ASN A 240 -9.10 13.90 6.11
CA ASN A 240 -8.67 13.97 7.50
C ASN A 240 -9.86 14.21 8.45
N ALA A 241 -10.27 13.19 9.21
CA ALA A 241 -11.34 13.29 10.20
C ALA A 241 -10.97 14.12 11.44
N GLY A 242 -9.68 14.47 11.61
CA GLY A 242 -9.19 15.33 12.69
C GLY A 242 -9.77 16.75 12.67
N ALA A 243 -10.36 17.19 11.56
CA ALA A 243 -11.05 18.48 11.45
C ALA A 243 -12.44 18.51 12.11
N LEU A 244 -13.06 17.35 12.39
CA LEU A 244 -14.42 17.26 12.96
C LEU A 244 -14.49 17.58 14.47
N GLY A 245 -13.36 17.94 15.09
CA GLY A 245 -13.27 18.44 16.46
C GLY A 245 -12.64 19.84 16.50
N GLY A 246 -13.46 20.87 16.65
CA GLY A 246 -13.11 22.30 16.60
C GLY A 246 -12.15 22.85 17.66
N ALA A 247 -11.13 22.09 18.09
CA ALA A 247 -10.09 22.55 19.01
C ALA A 247 -8.69 21.94 18.78
N ILE A 248 -8.49 21.16 17.69
CA ILE A 248 -7.23 20.43 17.44
C ILE A 248 -6.42 21.06 16.28
N GLN A 249 -6.78 22.25 15.81
CA GLN A 249 -5.95 22.99 14.84
C GLN A 249 -4.55 23.31 15.41
N THR A 250 -4.41 23.45 16.73
CA THR A 250 -3.17 23.87 17.40
C THR A 250 -2.22 22.71 17.75
N ALA A 251 -2.74 21.49 17.96
CA ALA A 251 -1.92 20.32 18.32
C ALA A 251 -1.22 19.66 17.11
N MET A 252 -1.66 19.97 15.89
CA MET A 252 -1.03 19.49 14.66
C MET A 252 0.40 20.07 14.46
N LEU A 253 0.76 21.12 15.20
CA LEU A 253 2.08 21.74 15.22
C LEU A 253 3.04 21.14 16.27
N THR A 254 2.56 20.24 17.14
CA THR A 254 3.37 19.66 18.21
C THR A 254 3.80 18.23 17.87
N ARG A 255 4.99 18.11 17.25
CA ARG A 255 5.87 16.91 17.22
C ARG A 255 5.16 15.55 17.08
N GLY A 256 4.48 15.33 15.95
CA GLY A 256 3.97 14.02 15.52
C GLY A 256 4.23 13.78 14.03
N MET A 257 4.19 12.52 13.59
CA MET A 257 4.29 12.13 12.18
C MET A 257 3.08 12.66 11.39
N SER A 258 3.28 13.30 10.24
CA SER A 258 2.17 13.70 9.34
C SER A 258 1.66 12.52 8.50
N GLU A 259 0.43 12.60 7.98
CA GLU A 259 -0.10 11.61 7.01
C GLU A 259 0.84 11.42 5.82
N ASP A 260 1.41 12.51 5.29
CA ASP A 260 2.38 12.45 4.19
C ASP A 260 3.65 11.66 4.56
N THR A 261 4.11 11.84 5.80
CA THR A 261 5.26 11.08 6.32
C THR A 261 4.88 9.62 6.47
N ALA A 262 3.67 9.31 6.95
CA ALA A 262 3.15 7.96 7.04
C ALA A 262 3.14 7.25 5.68
N MET A 263 2.68 7.95 4.62
CA MET A 263 2.63 7.43 3.26
C MET A 263 4.02 7.19 2.67
N LYS A 264 4.97 8.12 2.89
CA LYS A 264 6.37 7.95 2.47
C LYS A 264 7.03 6.76 3.16
N VAL A 265 6.79 6.60 4.46
CA VAL A 265 7.29 5.46 5.24
C VAL A 265 6.69 4.15 4.71
N LEU A 266 5.39 4.12 4.42
CA LEU A 266 4.73 2.96 3.84
C LEU A 266 5.35 2.59 2.47
N SER A 267 5.41 3.53 1.53
CA SER A 267 5.97 3.32 0.18
C SER A 267 7.38 2.72 0.22
N ARG A 268 8.25 3.25 1.08
CA ARG A 268 9.61 2.73 1.28
C ARG A 268 9.61 1.34 1.91
N ALA A 269 8.77 1.12 2.91
CA ALA A 269 8.71 -0.16 3.62
C ALA A 269 8.20 -1.31 2.74
N VAL A 270 7.25 -1.04 1.83
CA VAL A 270 6.66 -2.09 0.98
C VAL A 270 7.25 -2.12 -0.44
N GLY A 271 8.03 -1.11 -0.83
CA GLY A 271 8.58 -0.97 -2.19
C GLY A 271 7.49 -0.77 -3.23
N SER A 272 6.51 0.10 -2.94
CA SER A 272 5.35 0.34 -3.81
C SER A 272 5.19 1.80 -4.21
N THR A 273 4.45 2.03 -5.30
CA THR A 273 3.93 3.37 -5.59
C THR A 273 2.73 3.65 -4.70
N VAL A 274 2.78 4.74 -3.93
CA VAL A 274 1.70 5.24 -3.07
C VAL A 274 1.30 6.63 -3.56
N LEU A 275 0.01 6.81 -3.86
CA LEU A 275 -0.61 8.08 -4.21
C LEU A 275 -1.66 8.42 -3.15
N SER A 276 -1.65 9.62 -2.61
CA SER A 276 -2.59 10.03 -1.56
C SER A 276 -3.19 11.40 -1.83
N ALA A 277 -4.48 11.57 -1.54
CA ALA A 277 -5.11 12.89 -1.54
C ALA A 277 -4.75 13.62 -0.24
N SER A 278 -3.74 14.49 -0.25
CA SER A 278 -3.16 15.06 0.97
C SER A 278 -3.46 16.55 1.13
N THR A 279 -4.62 16.94 1.69
CA THR A 279 -4.72 18.28 2.33
C THR A 279 -5.76 18.31 3.44
N SER A 280 -5.44 19.00 4.53
CA SER A 280 -6.25 19.16 5.75
C SER A 280 -7.56 19.94 5.59
N ILE A 281 -7.98 20.32 4.37
CA ILE A 281 -9.14 21.19 4.09
C ILE A 281 -10.01 20.56 2.98
N GLN A 282 -10.35 19.28 3.15
CA GLN A 282 -11.01 18.48 2.10
C GLN A 282 -12.54 18.53 2.09
N GLU A 283 -13.22 18.97 3.17
CA GLU A 283 -14.70 19.08 3.17
C GLU A 283 -15.24 19.95 2.02
N ALA A 284 -14.41 20.82 1.44
CA ALA A 284 -14.80 21.72 0.36
C ALA A 284 -14.35 21.29 -1.05
N LEU A 285 -13.62 20.18 -1.20
CA LEU A 285 -13.08 19.70 -2.49
C LEU A 285 -13.81 18.45 -3.01
N GLU A 286 -14.84 18.01 -2.30
CA GLU A 286 -15.74 16.95 -2.71
C GLU A 286 -16.86 17.47 -3.62
N GLY A 287 -17.38 16.61 -4.49
CA GLY A 287 -18.53 16.92 -5.36
C GLY A 287 -18.19 17.44 -6.75
N TYR A 288 -16.92 17.40 -7.18
CA TYR A 288 -16.56 17.66 -8.57
C TYR A 288 -17.14 16.57 -9.47
N ASN A 289 -18.21 16.91 -10.22
CA ASN A 289 -18.99 15.96 -11.00
C ASN A 289 -19.53 14.77 -10.18
N GLY A 290 -19.84 14.98 -8.90
CA GLY A 290 -20.31 13.92 -8.00
C GLY A 290 -19.19 13.01 -7.45
N HIS A 291 -17.94 13.49 -7.47
CA HIS A 291 -16.76 12.76 -7.06
C HIS A 291 -15.79 13.62 -6.25
N GLY A 292 -14.88 13.00 -5.50
CA GLY A 292 -13.69 13.65 -4.98
C GLY A 292 -12.76 14.09 -6.12
N LEU A 293 -12.21 15.31 -6.04
CA LEU A 293 -11.37 15.86 -7.12
C LEU A 293 -10.17 14.94 -7.45
N PHE A 294 -9.49 14.43 -6.43
CA PHE A 294 -8.35 13.53 -6.60
C PHE A 294 -8.74 12.27 -7.37
N THR A 295 -9.80 11.57 -6.95
CA THR A 295 -10.26 10.36 -7.64
C THR A 295 -10.72 10.64 -9.07
N TYR A 296 -11.40 11.76 -9.30
CA TYR A 296 -11.79 12.15 -10.66
C TYR A 296 -10.58 12.31 -11.57
N VAL A 297 -9.58 13.10 -11.14
CA VAL A 297 -8.35 13.31 -11.91
C VAL A 297 -7.60 12.00 -12.14
N LEU A 298 -7.46 11.19 -11.10
CA LEU A 298 -6.83 9.86 -11.19
C LEU A 298 -7.53 8.97 -12.23
N SER A 299 -8.86 8.95 -12.24
CA SER A 299 -9.68 8.23 -13.22
C SER A 299 -9.43 8.72 -14.66
N GLU A 300 -9.32 10.02 -14.88
CA GLU A 300 -9.00 10.56 -16.20
C GLU A 300 -7.57 10.20 -16.65
N GLY A 301 -6.62 10.22 -15.72
CA GLY A 301 -5.25 9.78 -15.95
C GLY A 301 -5.18 8.34 -16.42
N LEU A 302 -5.85 7.42 -15.71
CA LEU A 302 -5.96 5.99 -16.06
C LEU A 302 -6.62 5.75 -17.43
N GLN A 303 -7.51 6.65 -17.85
CA GLN A 303 -8.18 6.58 -19.15
C GLN A 303 -7.35 7.16 -20.30
N GLY A 304 -6.12 7.62 -20.02
CA GLY A 304 -5.13 7.98 -21.05
C GLY A 304 -4.64 9.41 -21.00
N LYS A 305 -5.23 10.29 -20.19
CA LYS A 305 -4.70 11.66 -20.06
C LYS A 305 -3.31 11.70 -19.42
N ALA A 306 -2.91 10.65 -18.72
CA ALA A 306 -1.57 10.51 -18.17
C ALA A 306 -0.51 10.05 -19.19
N ASP A 307 -0.86 9.47 -20.34
CA ASP A 307 0.09 9.00 -21.37
C ASP A 307 0.65 10.18 -22.19
N LYS A 308 1.41 11.07 -21.54
CA LYS A 308 2.03 12.24 -22.17
C LYS A 308 3.00 11.82 -23.29
N GLY A 309 3.66 10.67 -23.13
CA GLY A 309 4.59 10.12 -24.12
C GLY A 309 3.92 9.48 -25.34
N LYS A 310 2.58 9.31 -25.32
CA LYS A 310 1.81 8.59 -26.36
C LYS A 310 2.37 7.20 -26.63
N THR A 311 2.81 6.52 -25.57
CA THR A 311 3.38 5.18 -25.63
C THR A 311 2.32 4.09 -25.83
N GLY A 312 1.04 4.45 -25.66
CA GLY A 312 -0.09 3.52 -25.64
C GLY A 312 -0.29 2.86 -24.28
N TYR A 313 0.49 3.23 -23.27
CA TYR A 313 0.40 2.71 -21.90
C TYR A 313 0.43 3.85 -20.89
N VAL A 314 -0.31 3.68 -19.79
CA VAL A 314 -0.21 4.57 -18.63
C VAL A 314 0.63 3.86 -17.58
N ARG A 315 1.80 4.41 -17.24
CA ARG A 315 2.66 3.92 -16.17
C ARG A 315 2.34 4.60 -14.85
N THR A 316 2.72 3.97 -13.73
CA THR A 316 2.56 4.54 -12.40
C THR A 316 3.25 5.90 -12.24
N THR A 317 4.43 6.09 -12.84
CA THR A 317 5.16 7.37 -12.81
C THR A 317 4.41 8.46 -13.57
N GLU A 318 3.88 8.14 -14.75
CA GLU A 318 3.10 9.08 -15.57
C GLU A 318 1.78 9.44 -14.91
N LEU A 319 1.12 8.45 -14.28
CA LEU A 319 -0.10 8.67 -13.51
C LEU A 319 0.16 9.56 -12.31
N ALA A 320 1.26 9.34 -11.59
CA ALA A 320 1.68 10.18 -10.48
C ALA A 320 1.94 11.61 -10.93
N ASP A 321 2.76 11.80 -11.97
CA ASP A 321 3.05 13.12 -12.54
C ASP A 321 1.78 13.83 -13.02
N TYR A 322 0.84 13.10 -13.63
CA TYR A 322 -0.44 13.66 -14.09
C TYR A 322 -1.25 14.19 -12.91
N VAL A 323 -1.41 13.39 -11.86
CA VAL A 323 -2.18 13.75 -10.66
C VAL A 323 -1.50 14.92 -9.91
N ASP A 324 -0.17 14.94 -9.81
CA ASP A 324 0.60 16.02 -9.18
C ASP A 324 0.36 17.39 -9.82
N ASN A 325 0.21 17.39 -11.15
CA ASN A 325 0.02 18.62 -11.92
C ASN A 325 -1.44 19.06 -11.97
N GLU A 326 -2.36 18.13 -12.26
CA GLU A 326 -3.75 18.50 -12.56
C GLU A 326 -4.58 18.77 -11.31
N VAL A 327 -4.33 18.07 -10.20
CA VAL A 327 -5.10 18.27 -8.96
C VAL A 327 -4.95 19.71 -8.43
N PRO A 328 -3.74 20.27 -8.25
CA PRO A 328 -3.60 21.66 -7.78
C PRO A 328 -4.24 22.68 -8.73
N ILE A 329 -4.09 22.50 -10.03
CA ILE A 329 -4.64 23.40 -11.06
C ILE A 329 -6.16 23.42 -10.99
N LEU A 330 -6.79 22.25 -10.94
CA LEU A 330 -8.24 22.13 -10.88
C LEU A 330 -8.81 22.57 -9.53
N ALA A 331 -8.11 22.26 -8.43
CA ALA A 331 -8.50 22.70 -7.09
C ALA A 331 -8.56 24.23 -7.01
N GLU A 332 -7.53 24.92 -7.49
CA GLU A 332 -7.49 26.38 -7.51
C GLU A 332 -8.53 26.96 -8.48
N LYS A 333 -8.69 26.36 -9.66
CA LYS A 333 -9.62 26.85 -10.68
C LYS A 333 -11.07 26.76 -10.20
N ILE A 334 -11.48 25.61 -9.67
CA ILE A 334 -12.88 25.27 -9.37
C ILE A 334 -13.25 25.71 -7.94
N PHE A 335 -12.39 25.41 -6.97
CA PHE A 335 -12.72 25.56 -5.55
C PHE A 335 -12.01 26.73 -4.87
N LYS A 336 -11.10 27.42 -5.59
CA LYS A 336 -10.29 28.55 -5.05
C LYS A 336 -9.51 28.14 -3.80
N LYS A 337 -9.05 26.89 -3.78
CA LYS A 337 -8.33 26.26 -2.68
C LYS A 337 -7.21 25.41 -3.26
N ALA A 338 -6.10 25.35 -2.54
CA ALA A 338 -5.01 24.47 -2.88
C ALA A 338 -5.29 23.03 -2.42
N GLN A 339 -5.08 22.08 -3.31
CA GLN A 339 -4.99 20.66 -3.01
C GLN A 339 -3.71 20.12 -3.63
N TYR A 340 -2.85 19.51 -2.83
CA TYR A 340 -1.61 18.89 -3.30
C TYR A 340 -1.67 17.39 -2.97
N PRO A 341 -1.54 16.50 -3.96
CA PRO A 341 -1.44 15.08 -3.66
C PRO A 341 -0.08 14.76 -3.02
N THR A 342 -0.02 13.71 -2.21
CA THR A 342 1.26 13.12 -1.80
C THR A 342 1.60 11.95 -2.70
N ILE A 343 2.78 12.04 -3.30
CA ILE A 343 3.32 11.04 -4.22
C ILE A 343 4.56 10.42 -3.59
N SER A 344 4.58 9.09 -3.54
CA SER A 344 5.74 8.32 -3.11
C SER A 344 5.92 7.14 -4.06
N ILE A 345 6.93 7.23 -4.91
CA ILE A 345 7.27 6.18 -5.87
C ILE A 345 8.48 5.43 -5.31
N SER A 346 8.35 4.12 -5.20
CA SER A 346 9.45 3.22 -4.88
C SER A 346 9.52 2.12 -5.94
N GLY A 347 10.72 1.78 -6.38
CA GLY A 347 10.97 0.85 -7.48
C GLY A 347 10.81 1.48 -8.87
N GLN A 348 10.71 0.63 -9.89
CA GLN A 348 10.55 1.06 -11.29
C GLN A 348 9.06 1.28 -11.63
N GLY A 349 8.78 2.28 -12.47
CA GLY A 349 7.43 2.52 -12.98
C GLY A 349 6.95 1.40 -13.90
N PHE A 350 5.75 0.88 -13.65
CA PHE A 350 5.15 -0.21 -14.41
C PHE A 350 3.81 0.21 -15.03
N PRO A 351 3.39 -0.41 -16.15
CA PRO A 351 2.12 -0.10 -16.79
C PRO A 351 0.94 -0.56 -15.92
N VAL A 352 -0.06 0.30 -15.78
CA VAL A 352 -1.32 0.04 -15.07
C VAL A 352 -2.54 0.13 -15.99
N GLY A 353 -2.38 0.76 -17.16
CA GLY A 353 -3.41 0.82 -18.19
C GLY A 353 -2.82 0.79 -19.60
N LYS A 354 -3.63 0.37 -20.55
CA LYS A 354 -3.36 0.42 -21.98
C LYS A 354 -4.39 1.33 -22.66
N ILE A 355 -3.91 2.24 -23.50
CA ILE A 355 -4.74 3.16 -24.27
C ILE A 355 -5.04 2.51 -25.62
N LYS A 356 -6.32 2.53 -26.00
CA LYS A 356 -6.80 1.94 -27.26
C LYS A 356 -6.70 2.93 -28.40
#